data_AF-A0A2A9FJ36-F1
#
_entry.id   AF-A0A2A9FJ36-F1
#
_cell.length_a   1.000
_cell.length_b   1.000
_cell.length_c   1.000
_cell.angle_alpha   90.00
_cell.angle_beta   90.00
_cell.angle_gamma   90.00
#
_symmetry.space_group_name_H-M   'P 1'
#
loop_
_entity.id
_entity.type
_entity.pdbx_description
1 polymer ?
#
loop_
_entity_poly.entity_id
_entity_poly.type
_entity_poly.pdbx_seq_one_letter_code
_entity_poly.pdbx_strand_id
1 'polypeptide(L)'
;MATLSERLRAEGMQQGMQQGMQQGMQQGMQQGEAAALKKLISLKFGELPRWAEAQIQSAGVPELEVWLEAILTSDTLESLLNRH
;
A
#
# COMPACT_ATOMS: atom_id res chain seq x y z
N MET A 1 43.36 11.47 4.69
CA MET A 1 42.13 11.77 5.47
C MET A 1 41.09 12.27 4.49
N ALA A 2 39.90 11.67 4.44
CA ALA A 2 38.84 12.12 3.52
C ALA A 2 38.44 13.56 3.84
N THR A 3 38.28 14.37 2.79
CA THR A 3 37.87 15.77 2.89
C THR A 3 36.44 15.88 3.42
N LEU A 4 36.08 17.02 4.00
CA LEU A 4 34.71 17.28 4.45
C LEU A 4 33.70 17.10 3.31
N SER A 5 34.07 17.52 2.10
CA SER A 5 33.25 17.39 0.89
C SER A 5 33.00 15.94 0.49
N GLU A 6 33.98 15.05 0.64
CA GLU A 6 33.82 13.62 0.37
C GLU A 6 32.88 12.95 1.38
N ARG A 7 32.97 13.32 2.67
CA ARG A 7 32.08 12.79 3.71
C ARG A 7 30.63 13.22 3.48
N LEU A 8 30.39 14.50 3.23
CA LEU A 8 29.04 15.01 2.98
C LEU A 8 28.39 14.38 1.74
N ARG A 9 29.18 14.12 0.68
CA ARG A 9 28.68 13.41 -0.51
C ARG A 9 28.33 11.96 -0.19
N ALA A 10 29.18 11.25 0.54
CA ALA A 10 28.92 9.87 0.94
C ALA A 10 27.67 9.77 1.83
N GLU A 11 27.54 10.66 2.82
CA GLU A 11 26.37 10.73 3.70
C GLU A 11 25.09 11.01 2.92
N GLY A 12 25.10 11.99 2.01
CA GLY A 12 23.95 12.31 1.17
C GLY A 12 23.53 11.16 0.25
N MET A 13 24.48 10.44 -0.35
CA MET A 13 24.19 9.24 -1.14
C MET A 13 23.59 8.12 -0.30
N GLN A 14 24.16 7.88 0.89
CA GLN A 14 23.66 6.86 1.81
C GLN A 14 22.23 7.19 2.27
N GLN A 15 21.98 8.43 2.66
CA GLN A 15 20.65 8.88 3.10
C GLN A 15 19.64 8.81 1.95
N GLY A 16 20.00 9.24 0.74
CA GLY A 16 19.15 9.15 -0.44
C GLY A 16 18.81 7.69 -0.80
N MET A 17 19.78 6.78 -0.72
CA MET A 17 19.56 5.36 -0.95
C MET A 17 18.63 4.74 0.10
N GLN A 18 18.83 5.07 1.38
CA GLN A 18 17.96 4.60 2.46
C GLN A 18 16.53 5.10 2.31
N GLN A 19 16.37 6.40 2.03
CA GLN A 19 15.05 7.01 1.82
C GLN A 19 14.35 6.41 0.60
N GLY A 20 15.06 6.24 -0.52
CA GLY A 20 14.51 5.64 -1.74
C GLY A 20 14.09 4.19 -1.53
N MET A 21 14.88 3.40 -0.79
CA MET A 21 14.54 2.02 -0.46
C MET A 21 13.30 1.93 0.44
N GLN A 22 13.19 2.79 1.46
CA GLN A 22 12.02 2.83 2.34
C GLN A 22 10.75 3.24 1.58
N GLN A 23 10.83 4.27 0.75
CA GLN A 23 9.70 4.71 -0.08
C GLN A 23 9.27 3.63 -1.07
N GLY A 24 10.23 2.99 -1.74
CA GLY A 24 9.95 1.89 -2.68
C GLY A 24 9.30 0.70 -2.00
N MET A 25 9.76 0.33 -0.80
CA MET A 25 9.17 -0.77 -0.03
C MET A 25 7.73 -0.47 0.41
N GLN A 26 7.47 0.75 0.91
CA GLN A 26 6.11 1.17 1.31
C GLN A 26 5.15 1.19 0.11
N GLN A 27 5.58 1.76 -1.03
CA GLN A 27 4.78 1.78 -2.25
C GLN A 27 4.52 0.36 -2.78
N GLY A 28 5.54 -0.50 -2.77
CA GLY A 28 5.40 -1.89 -3.20
C GLY A 28 4.43 -2.69 -2.33
N MET A 29 4.47 -2.50 -1.01
CA MET A 29 3.55 -3.15 -0.08
C MET A 29 2.10 -2.68 -0.32
N GLN A 30 1.87 -1.37 -0.40
CA GLN A 30 0.56 -0.79 -0.70
C GLN A 30 -0.01 -1.32 -2.03
N GLN A 31 0.79 -1.31 -3.10
CA GLN A 31 0.36 -1.79 -4.41
C GLN A 31 0.04 -3.29 -4.39
N GLY A 32 0.86 -4.09 -3.71
CA GLY A 32 0.68 -5.53 -3.57
C GLY A 32 -0.61 -5.89 -2.82
N GLU A 33 -0.86 -5.24 -1.69
CA GLU A 33 -2.06 -5.45 -0.89
C GLU A 33 -3.32 -4.98 -1.59
N ALA A 34 -3.28 -3.80 -2.24
CA ALA A 34 -4.39 -3.31 -3.04
C ALA A 34 -4.73 -4.29 -4.16
N ALA A 35 -3.73 -4.83 -4.87
CA ALA A 35 -3.95 -5.81 -5.92
C ALA A 35 -4.54 -7.13 -5.38
N ALA A 36 -4.04 -7.61 -4.23
CA ALA A 36 -4.56 -8.81 -3.57
C ALA A 36 -6.03 -8.61 -3.15
N LEU A 37 -6.34 -7.48 -2.49
CA LEU A 37 -7.68 -7.17 -2.03
C LEU A 37 -8.67 -7.06 -3.20
N LYS A 38 -8.31 -6.36 -4.29
CA LYS A 38 -9.15 -6.28 -5.50
C LYS A 38 -9.47 -7.66 -6.07
N LYS A 39 -8.49 -8.56 -6.09
CA LYS A 39 -8.69 -9.93 -6.57
C LYS A 39 -9.65 -10.70 -5.64
N LEU A 40 -9.46 -10.61 -4.32
CA LEU A 40 -10.33 -11.29 -3.36
C LEU A 40 -11.76 -10.75 -3.38
N ILE A 41 -11.94 -9.43 -3.48
CA ILE A 41 -13.26 -8.80 -3.68
C ILE A 41 -13.90 -9.32 -4.96
N SER A 42 -13.14 -9.38 -6.05
CA SER A 42 -13.66 -9.87 -7.33
C SER A 42 -14.13 -11.33 -7.25
N LEU A 43 -13.43 -12.14 -6.47
CA LEU A 43 -13.77 -13.54 -6.23
C LEU A 43 -14.98 -13.72 -5.31
N LYS A 44 -15.12 -12.88 -4.27
CA LYS A 44 -16.18 -13.02 -3.26
C LYS A 44 -17.49 -12.32 -3.65
N PHE A 45 -17.39 -11.11 -4.18
CA PHE A 45 -18.53 -10.23 -4.41
C PHE A 45 -18.85 -9.98 -5.89
N GLY A 46 -17.99 -10.44 -6.82
CA GLY A 46 -18.16 -10.22 -8.25
C GLY A 46 -17.51 -8.92 -8.72
N GLU A 47 -18.07 -8.27 -9.75
CA GLU A 47 -17.44 -7.10 -10.37
C GLU A 47 -17.13 -5.99 -9.36
N LEU A 48 -15.89 -5.49 -9.39
CA LEU A 48 -15.44 -4.40 -8.53
C LEU A 48 -15.96 -3.06 -9.09
N PRO A 49 -16.87 -2.35 -8.37
CA PRO A 49 -17.37 -1.07 -8.83
C PRO A 49 -16.28 0.02 -8.75
N ARG A 50 -16.39 1.03 -9.62
CA ARG A 50 -15.38 2.11 -9.73
C ARG A 50 -15.11 2.85 -8.43
N TRP A 51 -16.13 3.01 -7.57
CA TRP A 51 -15.96 3.67 -6.28
C TRP A 51 -15.06 2.87 -5.34
N ALA A 52 -15.21 1.53 -5.33
CA ALA A 52 -14.42 0.64 -4.50
C ALA A 52 -12.98 0.61 -5.01
N GLU A 53 -12.79 0.59 -6.33
CA GLU A 53 -11.48 0.70 -6.92
C GLU A 53 -10.75 1.99 -6.55
N ALA A 54 -11.42 3.14 -6.63
CA ALA A 54 -10.84 4.42 -6.23
C ALA A 54 -10.45 4.44 -4.75
N GLN A 55 -11.32 3.90 -3.89
CA GLN A 55 -11.08 3.83 -2.45
C GLN A 55 -9.88 2.94 -2.11
N ILE A 56 -9.77 1.76 -2.73
CA ILE A 56 -8.64 0.82 -2.56
C ILE A 56 -7.32 1.45 -3.06
N GLN A 57 -7.36 2.20 -4.16
CA GLN A 57 -6.17 2.87 -4.68
C GLN A 57 -5.66 4.01 -3.79
N SER A 58 -6.56 4.71 -3.09
CA SER A 58 -6.19 5.78 -2.15
C SER A 58 -5.84 5.29 -0.75
N ALA A 59 -6.19 4.04 -0.41
CA ALA A 59 -6.00 3.49 0.92
C ALA A 59 -4.52 3.24 1.24
N GLY A 60 -4.14 3.53 2.49
CA GLY A 60 -2.83 3.17 3.01
C GLY A 60 -2.75 1.69 3.37
N VAL A 61 -1.52 1.18 3.52
CA VAL A 61 -1.25 -0.21 3.97
C VAL A 61 -2.10 -0.63 5.18
N PRO A 62 -2.20 0.15 6.28
CA PRO A 62 -2.97 -0.29 7.43
C PRO A 62 -4.48 -0.47 7.16
N GLU A 63 -5.06 0.32 6.25
CA GLU A 63 -6.47 0.17 5.86
C GLU A 63 -6.66 -1.07 4.99
N LEU A 64 -5.71 -1.31 4.07
CA LEU A 64 -5.73 -2.49 3.19
C LEU A 64 -5.60 -3.78 4.00
N GLU A 65 -4.72 -3.84 5.01
CA GLU A 65 -4.59 -4.97 5.94
C GLU A 65 -5.91 -5.27 6.66
N VAL A 66 -6.57 -4.24 7.22
CA VAL A 66 -7.87 -4.40 7.89
C VAL A 66 -8.92 -4.96 6.94
N TRP A 67 -8.99 -4.47 5.70
CA TRP A 67 -9.92 -5.01 4.71
C TRP A 67 -9.53 -6.42 4.26
N LEU A 68 -8.25 -6.75 4.16
CA LEU A 68 -7.78 -8.10 3.84
C LEU A 68 -8.15 -9.11 4.93
N GLU A 69 -8.21 -8.71 6.20
CA GLU A 69 -8.71 -9.57 7.29
C GLU A 69 -10.24 -9.67 7.27
N ALA A 70 -10.92 -8.53 7.09
CA ALA A 70 -12.38 -8.45 7.09
C ALA A 70 -13.02 -9.14 5.88
N ILE A 71 -12.31 -9.32 4.76
CA ILE A 71 -12.85 -9.99 3.55
C ILE A 71 -13.40 -11.39 3.86
N LEU A 72 -12.90 -12.07 4.89
CA LEU A 72 -13.35 -13.41 5.25
C LEU A 72 -14.70 -13.39 5.97
N THR A 73 -15.04 -12.30 6.65
CA THR A 73 -16.21 -12.20 7.53
C THR A 73 -17.27 -11.22 7.02
N SER A 74 -16.92 -10.24 6.18
CA SER A 74 -17.87 -9.25 5.67
C SER A 74 -18.87 -9.86 4.68
N ASP A 75 -20.16 -9.64 4.90
CA ASP A 75 -21.22 -10.15 4.02
C ASP A 75 -21.45 -9.29 2.77
N THR A 76 -21.01 -8.02 2.78
CA THR A 76 -21.17 -7.09 1.66
C THR A 76 -19.89 -6.29 1.39
N LEU A 77 -19.77 -5.78 0.17
CA LEU A 77 -18.66 -4.93 -0.24
C LEU A 77 -18.65 -3.59 0.51
N GLU A 78 -19.82 -3.02 0.75
CA GLU A 78 -19.99 -1.77 1.49
C GLU A 78 -19.53 -1.94 2.95
N SER A 79 -19.94 -3.03 3.60
CA SER A 79 -19.51 -3.35 4.97
C SER A 79 -18.00 -3.56 5.05
N LEU A 80 -17.43 -4.30 4.09
CA LEU A 80 -15.99 -4.51 4.00
C LEU A 80 -15.21 -3.18 3.93
N LEU A 81 -15.66 -2.29 3.05
CA LEU A 81 -14.98 -1.01 2.78
C LEU A 81 -15.45 0.11 3.72
N ASN A 82 -16.07 -0.24 4.85
CA ASN A 82 -16.59 0.67 5.88
C ASN A 82 -17.43 1.82 5.29
N ARG A 83 -18.20 1.53 4.25
CA ARG A 83 -19.11 2.46 3.60
C ARG A 83 -20.51 2.25 4.17
N HIS A 84 -21.04 3.30 4.83
CA HIS A 84 -22.44 3.36 5.27
C HIS A 84 -23.36 3.87 4.16
#